data_AF-A0AAN6QMA5-F1
#
_entry.id   AF-A0AAN6QMA5-F1
#
_cell.length_a   1.000
_cell.length_b   1.000
_cell.length_c   1.000
_cell.angle_alpha   90.00
_cell.angle_beta   90.00
_cell.angle_gamma   90.00
#
_symmetry.space_group_name_H-M   'P 1'
#
loop_
_entity.id
_entity.type
_entity.pdbx_description
1 polymer ?
#
loop_
_entity_poly.entity_id
_entity_poly.type
_entity_poly.pdbx_seq_one_letter_code
_entity_poly.pdbx_strand_id
1 'polypeptide(L)'
;MHPLQAPPRAVIFDLGDVLFKWSAKTRTTIPARKLRAILSTPVWNSYERGEITRDACYELSAQQFSLPASEIAEAFVQARASLHPDHDIVSFLVELREDPAIQVYAMSNIGKEDFEDIAGKTDWSLFDRVFPSAGAGMRKPEIRFYRHVLEQIGLEGNQVVFIDDKEENVRAARAVGIRSFVFGDSWSTIHSLREILMLDSAVGKGWRYLFRNSNMCDSITDNGVTFADNFSKLLLMDTLRDRSLINLEWGTKKRWNFFAGEAVLVPGGYFPDDLDTTSLALQVLRPSSAETLLDTMTEYVNEDGTFQTYFDRNKLRVDPIASANILACFYSYNRGHEFERTLELVRSMLADRSYMQGTRYYTSPDCCLGFIGRLLRSSSDAHLQMTLGPLLKARMRERVGLGGSALDLAFRIITCAQLGIACEGDRRALRELQSEDGSWEVGWIYKYGSTGVRVGNRAVTTALAVAALSSPEIAAQENGSHKEDGVSELGMNGVTVVALEV
;
A
#
# COMPACT_ATOMS: atom_id res chain seq x y z
N MET A 1 -5.90 -2.06 -13.31
CA MET A 1 -5.18 -1.02 -12.54
C MET A 1 -3.83 -1.58 -12.15
N HIS A 2 -2.76 -0.78 -12.24
CA HIS A 2 -1.49 -1.14 -11.59
C HIS A 2 -1.74 -1.29 -10.09
N PRO A 3 -1.07 -2.25 -9.41
CA PRO A 3 -1.22 -2.40 -7.97
C PRO A 3 -0.80 -1.09 -7.27
N LEU A 4 -1.63 -0.63 -6.35
CA LEU A 4 -1.32 0.53 -5.51
C LEU A 4 -0.05 0.23 -4.72
N GLN A 5 0.98 1.05 -4.88
CA GLN A 5 2.24 0.83 -4.19
C GLN A 5 2.16 1.36 -2.77
N ALA A 6 2.16 0.44 -1.80
CA ALA A 6 2.24 0.80 -0.39
C ALA A 6 3.64 1.34 -0.03
N PRO A 7 3.74 2.32 0.90
CA PRO A 7 5.03 2.76 1.41
C PRO A 7 5.69 1.62 2.22
N PRO A 8 7.02 1.56 2.27
CA PRO A 8 7.73 0.64 3.15
C PRO A 8 7.31 0.80 4.61
N ARG A 9 7.31 -0.32 5.33
CA ARG A 9 6.95 -0.42 6.74
C ARG A 9 8.17 -0.42 7.66
N ALA A 10 9.35 -0.62 7.10
CA ALA A 10 10.59 -0.55 7.87
C ALA A 10 11.72 0.15 7.11
N VAL A 11 12.65 0.68 7.89
CA VAL A 11 13.92 1.22 7.42
C VAL A 11 15.06 0.58 8.20
N ILE A 12 16.12 0.20 7.49
CA ILE A 12 17.34 -0.36 8.04
C ILE A 12 18.49 0.58 7.69
N PHE A 13 19.20 1.05 8.71
CA PHE A 13 20.39 1.89 8.55
C PHE A 13 21.67 1.08 8.78
N ASP A 14 22.71 1.34 8.00
CA ASP A 14 24.06 1.09 8.47
C ASP A 14 24.41 2.04 9.63
N LEU A 15 25.39 1.65 10.44
CA LEU A 15 25.90 2.47 11.53
C LEU A 15 27.15 3.25 11.13
N GLY A 16 28.16 2.58 10.57
CA GLY A 16 29.42 3.22 10.19
C GLY A 16 29.25 4.13 8.98
N ASP A 17 29.80 5.35 9.02
CA ASP A 17 29.75 6.34 7.93
C ASP A 17 28.32 6.73 7.46
N VAL A 18 27.28 6.27 8.17
CA VAL A 18 25.86 6.63 8.00
C VAL A 18 25.35 7.31 9.29
N LEU A 19 25.23 6.56 10.39
CA LEU A 19 24.83 7.13 11.69
C LEU A 19 26.00 7.77 12.41
N PHE A 20 27.16 7.11 12.42
CA PHE A 20 28.35 7.58 13.10
C PHE A 20 29.34 8.16 12.10
N LYS A 21 29.75 9.40 12.37
CA LYS A 21 30.89 10.04 11.72
C LYS A 21 32.12 9.86 12.59
N TRP A 22 33.29 9.77 11.97
CA TRP A 22 34.57 9.69 12.66
C TRP A 22 35.54 10.74 12.13
N SER A 23 36.53 11.09 12.95
CA SER A 23 37.52 12.11 12.60
C SER A 23 38.65 11.50 11.79
N ALA A 24 38.88 12.02 10.57
CA ALA A 24 40.08 11.69 9.79
C ALA A 24 41.39 12.18 10.46
N LYS A 25 41.31 13.08 11.45
CA LYS A 25 42.48 13.50 12.24
C LYS A 25 42.74 12.47 13.33
N THR A 26 43.75 11.65 13.10
CA THR A 26 44.23 10.65 14.06
C THR A 26 45.65 10.98 14.51
N ARG A 27 46.02 10.62 15.74
CA ARG A 27 47.40 10.73 16.24
C ARG A 27 48.22 9.45 15.99
N THR A 28 47.61 8.42 15.42
CA THR A 28 48.24 7.13 15.09
C THR A 28 49.30 7.27 14.00
N THR A 29 50.32 6.42 14.08
CA THR A 29 51.38 6.21 13.08
C THR A 29 50.89 5.50 11.81
N ILE A 30 49.75 4.81 11.87
CA ILE A 30 49.17 4.07 10.75
C ILE A 30 48.35 5.03 9.85
N PRO A 31 48.69 5.16 8.55
CA PRO A 31 47.91 5.98 7.63
C PRO A 31 46.49 5.44 7.42
N ALA A 32 45.51 6.34 7.24
CA ALA A 32 44.10 5.98 7.04
C ALA A 32 43.87 4.96 5.91
N ARG A 33 44.62 5.04 4.81
CA ARG A 33 44.57 4.07 3.71
C ARG A 33 44.92 2.65 4.17
N LYS A 34 45.88 2.52 5.09
CA LYS A 34 46.33 1.22 5.62
C LYS A 34 45.30 0.65 6.60
N LEU A 35 44.67 1.48 7.42
CA LEU A 35 43.53 1.06 8.25
C LEU A 35 42.37 0.54 7.41
N ARG A 36 42.00 1.26 6.33
CA ARG A 36 40.97 0.78 5.38
C ARG A 36 41.35 -0.56 4.74
N ALA A 37 42.64 -0.78 4.44
CA ALA A 37 43.11 -2.06 3.92
C ALA A 37 42.97 -3.19 4.95
N ILE A 38 43.27 -2.93 6.24
CA ILE A 38 43.06 -3.90 7.34
C ILE A 38 41.58 -4.29 7.45
N LEU A 39 40.67 -3.30 7.45
CA LEU A 39 39.22 -3.50 7.50
C LEU A 39 38.66 -4.35 6.35
N SER A 40 39.38 -4.43 5.23
CA SER A 40 38.95 -5.16 4.03
C SER A 40 39.49 -6.60 3.98
N THR A 41 40.20 -7.06 5.02
CA THR A 41 40.83 -8.39 5.01
C THR A 41 39.90 -9.52 5.44
N PRO A 42 40.18 -10.77 5.03
CA PRO A 42 39.49 -11.93 5.57
C PRO A 42 39.60 -12.07 7.09
N VAL A 43 40.73 -11.67 7.68
CA VAL A 43 40.94 -11.65 9.14
C VAL A 43 39.90 -10.73 9.80
N TRP A 44 39.75 -9.51 9.30
CA TRP A 44 38.76 -8.58 9.81
C TRP A 44 37.33 -9.06 9.57
N ASN A 45 37.05 -9.66 8.42
CA ASN A 45 35.75 -10.26 8.15
C ASN A 45 35.39 -11.39 9.14
N SER A 46 36.37 -12.19 9.55
CA SER A 46 36.19 -13.21 10.60
C SER A 46 35.90 -12.59 11.96
N TYR A 47 36.56 -11.47 12.28
CA TYR A 47 36.26 -10.69 13.49
C TYR A 47 34.84 -10.12 13.46
N GLU A 48 34.44 -9.50 12.34
CA GLU A 48 33.08 -8.99 12.14
C GLU A 48 32.02 -10.09 12.22
N ARG A 49 32.33 -11.34 11.87
CA ARG A 49 31.43 -12.49 12.03
C ARG A 49 31.47 -13.12 13.43
N GLY A 50 32.30 -12.60 14.34
CA GLY A 50 32.45 -13.17 15.68
C GLY A 50 33.18 -14.53 15.71
N GLU A 51 33.91 -14.88 14.65
CA GLU A 51 34.66 -16.14 14.54
C GLU A 51 35.97 -16.09 15.35
N ILE A 52 36.52 -14.89 15.55
CA ILE A 52 37.73 -14.63 16.32
C ILE A 52 37.51 -13.43 17.26
N THR A 53 38.34 -13.33 18.31
CA THR A 53 38.32 -12.18 19.23
C THR A 53 39.05 -10.97 18.63
N ARG A 54 38.83 -9.80 19.22
CA ARG A 54 39.55 -8.57 18.85
C ARG A 54 41.06 -8.73 18.93
N ASP A 55 41.57 -9.33 20.01
CA ASP A 55 43.01 -9.50 20.22
C ASP A 55 43.62 -10.39 19.14
N ALA A 56 42.96 -11.51 18.82
CA ALA A 56 43.38 -12.39 17.73
C ALA A 56 43.33 -11.68 16.36
N CYS A 57 42.31 -10.85 16.13
CA CYS A 57 42.21 -10.03 14.92
C CYS A 57 43.39 -9.06 14.78
N TYR A 58 43.77 -8.37 15.85
CA TYR A 58 44.91 -7.45 15.85
C TYR A 58 46.24 -8.18 15.68
N GLU A 59 46.44 -9.33 16.32
CA GLU A 59 47.65 -10.15 16.15
C GLU A 59 47.82 -10.67 14.72
N LEU A 60 46.76 -11.21 14.14
CA LEU A 60 46.78 -11.70 12.75
C LEU A 60 46.96 -10.56 11.75
N SER A 61 46.33 -9.41 12.00
CA SER A 61 46.51 -8.20 11.18
C SER A 61 47.94 -7.64 11.30
N ALA A 62 48.53 -7.67 12.49
CA ALA A 62 49.90 -7.27 12.74
C ALA A 62 50.90 -8.11 11.92
N GLN A 63 50.71 -9.43 11.90
CA GLN A 63 51.50 -10.34 11.07
C GLN A 63 51.31 -10.04 9.58
N GLN A 64 50.06 -9.90 9.11
CA GLN A 64 49.76 -9.68 7.70
C GLN A 64 50.33 -8.37 7.15
N PHE A 65 50.29 -7.28 7.92
CA PHE A 65 50.72 -5.95 7.48
C PHE A 65 52.12 -5.55 7.96
N SER A 66 52.82 -6.45 8.67
CA SER A 66 54.13 -6.20 9.29
C SER A 66 54.11 -4.92 10.15
N LEU A 67 53.14 -4.84 11.05
CA LEU A 67 52.94 -3.74 12.00
C LEU A 67 52.89 -4.27 13.43
N PRO A 68 53.27 -3.48 14.46
CA PRO A 68 53.01 -3.88 15.84
C PRO A 68 51.51 -3.95 16.12
N ALA A 69 51.05 -5.01 16.78
CA ALA A 69 49.64 -5.16 17.18
C ALA A 69 49.17 -4.00 18.08
N SER A 70 50.05 -3.45 18.92
CA SER A 70 49.79 -2.28 19.75
C SER A 70 49.47 -1.02 18.93
N GLU A 71 50.14 -0.81 17.80
CA GLU A 71 49.86 0.34 16.92
C GLU A 71 48.50 0.18 16.23
N ILE A 72 48.14 -1.03 15.82
CA ILE A 72 46.82 -1.35 15.25
C ILE A 72 45.74 -1.11 16.31
N ALA A 73 45.94 -1.64 17.51
CA ALA A 73 45.01 -1.46 18.62
C ALA A 73 44.81 0.01 18.97
N GLU A 74 45.89 0.79 19.11
CA GLU A 74 45.82 2.22 19.39
C GLU A 74 45.07 2.97 18.28
N ALA A 75 45.33 2.65 17.01
CA ALA A 75 44.68 3.29 15.89
C ALA A 75 43.16 3.07 15.90
N PHE A 76 42.70 1.85 16.16
CA PHE A 76 41.27 1.55 16.25
C PHE A 76 40.63 2.10 17.53
N VAL A 77 41.35 2.17 18.66
CA VAL A 77 40.87 2.87 19.87
C VAL A 77 40.63 4.35 19.56
N GLN A 78 41.57 5.02 18.90
CA GLN A 78 41.40 6.44 18.52
C GLN A 78 40.25 6.63 17.53
N ALA A 79 40.10 5.73 16.55
CA ALA A 79 38.98 5.77 15.61
C ALA A 79 37.63 5.67 16.34
N ARG A 80 37.46 4.66 17.22
CA ARG A 80 36.25 4.49 18.04
C ARG A 80 35.99 5.68 18.97
N ALA A 81 37.04 6.23 19.58
CA ALA A 81 36.91 7.40 20.44
C ALA A 81 36.37 8.62 19.68
N SER A 82 36.75 8.76 18.40
CA SER A 82 36.33 9.86 17.53
C SER A 82 34.91 9.73 16.96
N LEU A 83 34.27 8.56 17.13
CA LEU A 83 32.90 8.35 16.67
C LEU A 83 31.96 9.30 17.41
N HIS A 84 31.18 10.05 16.64
CA HIS A 84 30.07 10.84 17.11
C HIS A 84 28.85 10.61 16.21
N PRO A 85 27.63 10.53 16.78
CA PRO A 85 26.42 10.45 15.98
C PRO A 85 26.27 11.68 15.07
N ASP A 86 25.68 11.47 13.91
CA ASP A 86 25.17 12.53 13.07
C ASP A 86 23.85 13.07 13.64
N HIS A 87 23.84 14.33 14.04
CA HIS A 87 22.70 14.95 14.72
C HIS A 87 21.43 14.98 13.85
N ASP A 88 21.57 15.16 12.54
CA ASP A 88 20.44 15.26 11.62
C ASP A 88 19.81 13.87 11.41
N ILE A 89 20.63 12.83 11.25
CA ILE A 89 20.15 11.45 11.19
C ILE A 89 19.49 11.05 12.51
N VAL A 90 20.09 11.37 13.66
CA VAL A 90 19.49 11.07 14.97
C VAL A 90 18.14 11.75 15.13
N SER A 91 18.04 13.03 14.77
CA SER A 91 16.77 13.78 14.83
C SER A 91 15.70 13.16 13.91
N PHE A 92 16.10 12.71 12.72
CA PHE A 92 15.20 12.01 11.81
C PHE A 92 14.77 10.63 12.33
N LEU A 93 15.66 9.88 12.99
CA LEU A 93 15.29 8.62 13.64
C LEU A 93 14.25 8.85 14.75
N VAL A 94 14.40 9.91 15.55
CA VAL A 94 13.40 10.30 16.56
C VAL A 94 12.04 10.58 15.90
N GLU A 95 12.01 11.35 14.82
CA GLU A 95 10.78 11.62 14.05
C GLU A 95 10.13 10.32 13.53
N LEU A 96 10.91 9.44 12.92
CA LEU A 96 10.38 8.16 12.40
C LEU A 96 9.75 7.30 13.49
N ARG A 97 10.29 7.37 14.73
CA ARG A 97 9.79 6.62 15.88
C ARG A 97 8.46 7.16 16.43
N GLU A 98 8.04 8.36 16.03
CA GLU A 98 6.71 8.89 16.38
C GLU A 98 5.58 8.13 15.67
N ASP A 99 5.86 7.49 14.53
CA ASP A 99 4.88 6.67 13.81
C ASP A 99 5.10 5.17 14.07
N PRO A 100 4.24 4.50 14.86
CA PRO A 100 4.38 3.07 15.15
C PRO A 100 4.16 2.17 13.92
N ALA A 101 3.71 2.71 12.79
CA ALA A 101 3.65 1.98 11.51
C ALA A 101 4.98 2.00 10.74
N ILE A 102 6.04 2.61 11.28
CA ILE A 102 7.41 2.56 10.75
C ILE A 102 8.32 1.89 11.78
N GLN A 103 8.89 0.75 11.41
CA GLN A 103 9.89 0.07 12.22
C GLN A 103 11.29 0.53 11.80
N VAL A 104 12.14 0.81 12.78
CA VAL A 104 13.47 1.39 12.57
C VAL A 104 14.52 0.41 13.07
N TYR A 105 15.41 -0.02 12.20
CA TYR A 105 16.43 -1.02 12.48
C TYR A 105 17.82 -0.54 12.11
N ALA A 106 18.84 -1.17 12.69
CA ALA A 106 20.22 -1.00 12.28
C ALA A 106 20.85 -2.34 11.89
N MET A 107 21.71 -2.33 10.88
CA MET A 107 22.43 -3.51 10.39
C MET A 107 23.88 -3.13 10.07
N SER A 108 24.82 -3.60 10.90
CA SER A 108 26.21 -3.15 10.86
C SER A 108 27.19 -4.31 10.84
N ASN A 109 28.25 -4.15 10.05
CA ASN A 109 29.43 -5.00 10.12
C ASN A 109 30.30 -4.51 11.30
N ILE A 110 30.20 -5.18 12.44
CA ILE A 110 30.89 -4.80 13.67
C ILE A 110 31.22 -6.04 14.50
N GLY A 111 32.45 -6.09 15.02
CA GLY A 111 32.89 -7.11 15.96
C GLY A 111 32.22 -6.96 17.33
N LYS A 112 32.18 -8.04 18.11
CA LYS A 112 31.43 -8.08 19.38
C LYS A 112 31.93 -7.03 20.38
N GLU A 113 33.22 -7.02 20.64
CA GLU A 113 33.84 -6.09 21.59
C GLU A 113 33.73 -4.64 21.08
N ASP A 114 33.80 -4.43 19.75
CA ASP A 114 33.64 -3.09 19.17
C ASP A 114 32.22 -2.56 19.34
N PHE A 115 31.21 -3.43 19.26
CA PHE A 115 29.83 -3.07 19.55
C PHE A 115 29.62 -2.73 21.03
N GLU A 116 30.26 -3.47 21.94
CA GLU A 116 30.25 -3.19 23.39
C GLU A 116 30.87 -1.82 23.70
N ASP A 117 31.98 -1.46 23.03
CA ASP A 117 32.66 -0.17 23.22
C ASP A 117 31.81 1.03 22.81
N ILE A 118 30.93 0.89 21.81
CA ILE A 118 30.07 1.97 21.32
C ILE A 118 28.69 2.01 22.00
N ALA A 119 28.42 1.10 22.95
CA ALA A 119 27.14 1.02 23.63
C ALA A 119 26.72 2.34 24.29
N GLY A 120 27.67 3.13 24.79
CA GLY A 120 27.41 4.45 25.41
C GLY A 120 27.47 5.66 24.47
N LYS A 121 27.65 5.46 23.15
CA LYS A 121 27.89 6.55 22.18
C LYS A 121 26.62 7.13 21.56
N THR A 122 25.50 6.43 21.63
CA THR A 122 24.19 6.87 21.13
C THR A 122 23.08 6.28 21.98
N ASP A 123 21.87 6.82 21.83
CA ASP A 123 20.67 6.17 22.34
C ASP A 123 20.26 5.04 21.39
N TRP A 124 20.41 3.79 21.84
CA TRP A 124 20.02 2.62 21.06
C TRP A 124 18.51 2.37 21.04
N SER A 125 17.73 3.05 21.89
CA SER A 125 16.26 2.95 21.88
C SER A 125 15.62 3.59 20.65
N LEU A 126 16.41 4.31 19.85
CA LEU A 126 16.04 4.80 18.52
C LEU A 126 15.79 3.68 17.51
N PHE A 127 16.27 2.46 17.79
CA PHE A 127 16.07 1.29 16.95
C PHE A 127 15.18 0.27 17.66
N ASP A 128 14.18 -0.27 16.95
CA ASP A 128 13.40 -1.43 17.38
C ASP A 128 14.30 -2.65 17.59
N ARG A 129 15.35 -2.78 16.74
CA ARG A 129 16.38 -3.80 16.87
C ARG A 129 17.65 -3.42 16.12
N VAL A 130 18.80 -3.81 16.67
CA VAL A 130 20.10 -3.70 16.02
C VAL A 130 20.59 -5.11 15.66
N PHE A 131 21.09 -5.27 14.45
CA PHE A 131 21.67 -6.50 13.91
C PHE A 131 23.18 -6.32 13.72
N PRO A 132 24.00 -6.55 14.75
CA PRO A 132 25.45 -6.58 14.62
C PRO A 132 25.89 -7.89 13.95
N SER A 133 26.80 -7.81 12.97
CA SER A 133 27.28 -8.98 12.23
C SER A 133 27.87 -10.06 13.12
N ALA A 134 28.58 -9.68 14.20
CA ALA A 134 29.21 -10.64 15.10
C ALA A 134 28.19 -11.45 15.90
N GLY A 135 27.07 -10.82 16.28
CA GLY A 135 25.95 -11.51 16.92
C GLY A 135 25.19 -12.44 15.97
N ALA A 136 25.20 -12.13 14.67
CA ALA A 136 24.52 -12.91 13.65
C ALA A 136 25.40 -14.05 13.06
N GLY A 137 26.72 -14.01 13.23
CA GLY A 137 27.63 -14.94 12.54
C GLY A 137 27.70 -14.71 11.01
N MET A 138 27.23 -13.56 10.55
CA MET A 138 26.99 -13.22 9.15
C MET A 138 27.28 -11.74 8.94
N ARG A 139 27.78 -11.34 7.77
CA ARG A 139 28.11 -9.93 7.49
C ARG A 139 27.59 -9.47 6.15
N LYS A 140 27.45 -8.17 5.95
CA LYS A 140 27.23 -7.56 4.64
C LYS A 140 28.51 -7.74 3.79
N PRO A 141 28.44 -8.03 2.48
CA PRO A 141 27.25 -8.16 1.62
C PRO A 141 26.73 -9.61 1.49
N GLU A 142 26.93 -10.51 2.46
CA GLU A 142 26.47 -11.90 2.36
C GLU A 142 24.93 -11.95 2.32
N ILE A 143 24.35 -12.50 1.24
CA ILE A 143 22.89 -12.59 1.03
C ILE A 143 22.15 -13.25 2.21
N ARG A 144 22.79 -14.21 2.88
CA ARG A 144 22.23 -14.87 4.07
C ARG A 144 21.95 -13.90 5.22
N PHE A 145 22.72 -12.82 5.36
CA PHE A 145 22.50 -11.87 6.45
C PHE A 145 21.22 -11.05 6.22
N TYR A 146 21.00 -10.56 4.99
CA TYR A 146 19.78 -9.84 4.64
C TYR A 146 18.53 -10.71 4.79
N ARG A 147 18.58 -11.98 4.34
CA ARG A 147 17.47 -12.93 4.52
C ARG A 147 17.18 -13.19 6.00
N HIS A 148 18.23 -13.37 6.81
CA HIS A 148 18.09 -13.52 8.24
C HIS A 148 17.41 -12.29 8.88
N VAL A 149 17.81 -11.07 8.49
CA VAL A 149 17.17 -9.85 9.00
C VAL A 149 15.70 -9.78 8.60
N LEU A 150 15.35 -10.03 7.33
CA LEU A 150 13.94 -10.03 6.86
C LEU A 150 13.08 -11.05 7.64
N GLU A 151 13.59 -12.27 7.84
CA GLU A 151 12.92 -13.30 8.63
C GLU A 151 12.71 -12.86 10.09
N GLN A 152 13.73 -12.26 10.71
CA GLN A 152 13.67 -11.79 12.10
C GLN A 152 12.72 -10.62 12.33
N ILE A 153 12.50 -9.77 11.33
CA ILE A 153 11.56 -8.63 11.43
C ILE A 153 10.16 -8.98 10.90
N GLY A 154 9.99 -10.12 10.22
CA GLY A 154 8.71 -10.57 9.70
C GLY A 154 8.17 -9.73 8.54
N LEU A 155 9.05 -9.16 7.71
CA LEU A 155 8.68 -8.33 6.56
C LEU A 155 9.30 -8.88 5.28
N GLU A 156 8.58 -8.70 4.18
CA GLU A 156 9.08 -8.97 2.83
C GLU A 156 9.99 -7.83 2.36
N GLY A 157 10.95 -8.13 1.48
CA GLY A 157 11.94 -7.15 1.02
C GLY A 157 11.31 -5.86 0.45
N ASN A 158 10.20 -5.97 -0.30
CA ASN A 158 9.51 -4.83 -0.88
C ASN A 158 8.86 -3.88 0.16
N GLN A 159 8.74 -4.32 1.42
CA GLN A 159 8.24 -3.54 2.56
C GLN A 159 9.38 -2.83 3.33
N VAL A 160 10.63 -2.99 2.92
CA VAL A 160 11.80 -2.49 3.65
C VAL A 160 12.63 -1.54 2.78
N VAL A 161 13.18 -0.50 3.41
CA VAL A 161 14.24 0.34 2.83
C VAL A 161 15.55 0.10 3.55
N PHE A 162 16.66 0.00 2.83
CA PHE A 162 17.99 -0.12 3.39
C PHE A 162 18.94 0.97 2.88
N ILE A 163 19.69 1.57 3.79
CA ILE A 163 20.66 2.64 3.51
C ILE A 163 22.03 2.21 4.03
N ASP A 164 23.05 2.33 3.17
CA ASP A 164 24.43 1.91 3.44
C ASP A 164 25.39 2.76 2.62
N ASP A 165 26.60 3.02 3.12
CA ASP A 165 27.62 3.80 2.41
C ASP A 165 28.27 3.02 1.26
N LYS A 166 28.18 1.67 1.26
CA LYS A 166 28.82 0.81 0.27
C LYS A 166 27.83 0.29 -0.77
N GLU A 167 28.14 0.57 -2.03
CA GLU A 167 27.39 0.10 -3.19
C GLU A 167 27.25 -1.44 -3.25
N GLU A 168 28.25 -2.20 -2.79
CA GLU A 168 28.17 -3.67 -2.74
C GLU A 168 27.09 -4.18 -1.77
N ASN A 169 26.92 -3.50 -0.63
CA ASN A 169 25.90 -3.82 0.36
C ASN A 169 24.50 -3.47 -0.16
N VAL A 170 24.37 -2.31 -0.83
CA VAL A 170 23.13 -1.89 -1.48
C VAL A 170 22.72 -2.89 -2.56
N ARG A 171 23.64 -3.33 -3.43
CA ARG A 171 23.34 -4.33 -4.47
C ARG A 171 22.89 -5.66 -3.88
N ALA A 172 23.51 -6.13 -2.80
CA ALA A 172 23.11 -7.35 -2.13
C ALA A 172 21.70 -7.25 -1.51
N ALA A 173 21.35 -6.09 -0.92
CA ALA A 173 20.01 -5.83 -0.42
C ALA A 173 18.96 -5.84 -1.56
N ARG A 174 19.24 -5.17 -2.69
CA ARG A 174 18.36 -5.19 -3.87
C ARG A 174 18.13 -6.61 -4.39
N ALA A 175 19.15 -7.47 -4.34
CA ALA A 175 19.05 -8.85 -4.81
C ALA A 175 18.06 -9.72 -3.99
N VAL A 176 17.68 -9.29 -2.79
CA VAL A 176 16.63 -9.94 -1.97
C VAL A 176 15.32 -9.12 -1.94
N GLY A 177 15.15 -8.17 -2.86
CA GLY A 177 13.94 -7.38 -3.00
C GLY A 177 13.84 -6.16 -2.09
N ILE A 178 14.88 -5.84 -1.32
CA ILE A 178 14.90 -4.66 -0.44
C ILE A 178 15.13 -3.40 -1.28
N ARG A 179 14.23 -2.41 -1.14
CA ARG A 179 14.46 -1.08 -1.72
C ARG A 179 15.68 -0.47 -1.04
N SER A 180 16.65 0.02 -1.79
CA SER A 180 17.89 0.51 -1.15
C SER A 180 18.63 1.48 -2.03
N PHE A 181 19.42 2.34 -1.39
CA PHE A 181 20.25 3.35 -2.05
C PHE A 181 21.49 3.64 -1.21
N VAL A 182 22.53 4.14 -1.88
CA VAL A 182 23.81 4.47 -1.24
C VAL A 182 23.67 5.76 -0.45
N PHE A 183 24.15 5.75 0.79
CA PHE A 183 24.23 6.94 1.62
C PHE A 183 25.12 8.00 0.96
N GLY A 184 24.58 9.21 0.77
CA GLY A 184 25.33 10.37 0.30
C GLY A 184 25.71 11.25 1.48
N ASP A 185 24.85 12.21 1.78
CA ASP A 185 24.91 13.06 2.96
C ASP A 185 23.59 12.98 3.73
N SER A 186 23.57 13.52 4.95
CA SER A 186 22.39 13.45 5.82
C SER A 186 21.17 14.09 5.18
N TRP A 187 21.31 15.24 4.52
CA TRP A 187 20.20 15.96 3.93
C TRP A 187 19.59 15.21 2.75
N SER A 188 20.41 14.79 1.77
CA SER A 188 19.93 14.06 0.59
C SER A 188 19.34 12.70 0.94
N THR A 189 19.92 12.02 1.92
CA THR A 189 19.42 10.74 2.44
C THR A 189 18.06 10.91 3.13
N ILE A 190 17.94 11.87 4.05
CA ILE A 190 16.69 12.15 4.75
C ILE A 190 15.61 12.51 3.73
N HIS A 191 15.89 13.41 2.78
CA HIS A 191 14.94 13.79 1.74
C HIS A 191 14.45 12.58 0.93
N SER A 192 15.37 11.72 0.48
CA SER A 192 15.04 10.48 -0.22
C SER A 192 14.17 9.55 0.63
N LEU A 193 14.43 9.43 1.93
CA LEU A 193 13.61 8.62 2.84
C LEU A 193 12.22 9.20 3.04
N ARG A 194 12.08 10.54 3.16
CA ARG A 194 10.76 11.17 3.27
C ARG A 194 9.89 10.85 2.06
N GLU A 195 10.46 10.87 0.86
CA GLU A 195 9.77 10.51 -0.39
C GLU A 195 9.42 9.02 -0.44
N ILE A 196 10.40 8.13 -0.23
CA ILE A 196 10.20 6.68 -0.33
C ILE A 196 9.22 6.17 0.73
N LEU A 197 9.29 6.70 1.96
CA LEU A 197 8.37 6.36 3.06
C LEU A 197 7.03 7.12 2.98
N MET A 198 6.91 8.05 2.03
CA MET A 198 5.73 8.87 1.77
C MET A 198 5.26 9.71 2.98
N LEU A 199 6.19 10.15 3.84
CA LEU A 199 5.89 10.72 5.16
C LEU A 199 4.94 11.93 5.11
N ASP A 200 5.18 12.83 4.16
CA ASP A 200 4.46 14.11 4.08
C ASP A 200 3.22 14.04 3.17
N SER A 201 3.02 12.94 2.45
CA SER A 201 1.94 12.80 1.47
C SER A 201 0.62 12.32 2.10
N ALA A 202 -0.52 12.81 1.60
CA ALA A 202 -1.83 12.34 2.05
C ALA A 202 -2.01 10.82 1.86
N VAL A 203 -1.51 10.27 0.75
CA VAL A 203 -1.51 8.83 0.46
C VAL A 203 -0.72 8.06 1.52
N GLY A 204 0.51 8.49 1.82
CA GLY A 204 1.35 7.85 2.84
C GLY A 204 0.72 7.88 4.23
N LYS A 205 0.18 9.03 4.65
CA LYS A 205 -0.56 9.16 5.92
C LYS A 205 -1.76 8.21 5.99
N GLY A 206 -2.51 8.07 4.90
CA GLY A 206 -3.61 7.09 4.79
C GLY A 206 -3.14 5.65 4.95
N TRP A 207 -2.03 5.27 4.30
CA TRP A 207 -1.42 3.95 4.49
C TRP A 207 -0.96 3.71 5.94
N ARG A 208 -0.36 4.70 6.60
CA ARG A 208 0.05 4.58 8.01
C ARG A 208 -1.14 4.36 8.93
N TYR A 209 -2.24 5.10 8.73
CA TYR A 209 -3.48 4.83 9.44
C TYR A 209 -3.94 3.37 9.25
N LEU A 210 -3.95 2.87 8.02
CA LEU A 210 -4.38 1.50 7.70
C LEU A 210 -3.45 0.43 8.31
N PHE A 211 -2.13 0.65 8.32
CA PHE A 211 -1.19 -0.24 8.98
C PHE A 211 -1.39 -0.30 10.49
N ARG A 212 -1.58 0.85 11.16
CA ARG A 212 -1.86 0.91 12.60
C ARG A 212 -3.17 0.22 12.99
N ASN A 213 -4.15 0.25 12.09
CA ASN A 213 -5.49 -0.31 12.32
C ASN A 213 -5.73 -1.61 11.54
N SER A 214 -4.66 -2.31 11.12
CA SER A 214 -4.78 -3.59 10.43
C SER A 214 -5.56 -4.59 11.29
N ASN A 215 -6.47 -5.34 10.67
CA ASN A 215 -7.49 -6.18 11.31
C ASN A 215 -8.55 -5.47 12.18
N MET A 216 -8.34 -4.21 12.57
CA MET A 216 -9.28 -3.40 13.36
C MET A 216 -10.08 -2.47 12.44
N CYS A 217 -11.00 -3.07 11.67
CA CYS A 217 -11.79 -2.38 10.65
C CYS A 217 -13.30 -2.57 10.88
N ASP A 218 -13.73 -2.40 12.12
CA ASP A 218 -15.15 -2.56 12.48
C ASP A 218 -15.99 -1.42 11.91
N SER A 219 -17.22 -1.75 11.54
CA SER A 219 -18.20 -0.76 11.11
C SER A 219 -18.91 -0.16 12.31
N ILE A 220 -19.40 1.06 12.12
CA ILE A 220 -20.17 1.81 13.11
C ILE A 220 -21.48 2.28 12.49
N THR A 221 -22.54 2.26 13.28
CA THR A 221 -23.82 2.87 12.89
C THR A 221 -23.88 4.35 13.22
N ASP A 222 -24.80 5.08 12.59
CA ASP A 222 -25.05 6.49 12.91
C ASP A 222 -25.72 6.72 14.28
N ASN A 223 -26.06 5.64 15.00
CA ASN A 223 -26.45 5.68 16.41
C ASN A 223 -25.36 5.12 17.37
N GLY A 224 -24.13 4.89 16.89
CA GLY A 224 -22.96 4.61 17.72
C GLY A 224 -22.72 3.14 18.09
N VAL A 225 -23.35 2.20 17.39
CA VAL A 225 -23.16 0.76 17.60
C VAL A 225 -22.06 0.24 16.69
N THR A 226 -20.99 -0.30 17.29
CA THR A 226 -19.85 -0.88 16.57
C THR A 226 -19.98 -2.39 16.43
N PHE A 227 -19.66 -2.92 15.24
CA PHE A 227 -19.67 -4.35 14.98
C PHE A 227 -18.73 -4.75 13.84
N ALA A 228 -18.27 -6.00 13.88
CA ALA A 228 -17.48 -6.56 12.79
C ALA A 228 -18.38 -6.99 11.62
N ASP A 229 -18.08 -6.51 10.42
CA ASP A 229 -18.72 -6.93 9.18
C ASP A 229 -17.70 -7.49 8.18
N ASN A 230 -18.13 -8.49 7.41
CA ASN A 230 -17.28 -9.13 6.40
C ASN A 230 -17.14 -8.25 5.15
N PHE A 231 -18.21 -7.52 4.78
CA PHE A 231 -18.23 -6.79 3.51
C PHE A 231 -17.18 -5.68 3.49
N SER A 232 -17.08 -4.86 4.53
CA SER A 232 -16.12 -3.75 4.61
C SER A 232 -14.67 -4.25 4.60
N LYS A 233 -14.39 -5.35 5.32
CA LYS A 233 -13.08 -6.03 5.31
C LYS A 233 -12.71 -6.52 3.91
N LEU A 234 -13.66 -7.15 3.22
CA LEU A 234 -13.48 -7.61 1.85
C LEU A 234 -13.33 -6.44 0.85
N LEU A 235 -14.08 -5.36 1.03
CA LEU A 235 -14.01 -4.18 0.17
C LEU A 235 -12.67 -3.46 0.31
N LEU A 236 -12.10 -3.40 1.51
CA LEU A 236 -10.76 -2.90 1.75
C LEU A 236 -9.71 -3.73 1.00
N MET A 237 -9.78 -5.06 1.11
CA MET A 237 -8.90 -5.98 0.37
C MET A 237 -9.07 -5.85 -1.16
N ASP A 238 -10.31 -5.67 -1.65
CA ASP A 238 -10.59 -5.45 -3.08
C ASP A 238 -10.00 -4.12 -3.58
N THR A 239 -10.10 -3.08 -2.77
CA THR A 239 -9.68 -1.70 -3.11
C THR A 239 -8.16 -1.58 -3.17
N LEU A 240 -7.46 -2.04 -2.12
CA LEU A 240 -6.02 -1.85 -2.00
C LEU A 240 -5.19 -2.98 -2.61
N ARG A 241 -5.80 -4.16 -2.82
CA ARG A 241 -5.11 -5.38 -3.27
C ARG A 241 -3.93 -5.78 -2.37
N ASP A 242 -3.96 -5.35 -1.11
CA ASP A 242 -2.97 -5.70 -0.09
C ASP A 242 -3.59 -6.67 0.93
N ARG A 243 -3.12 -7.92 0.93
CA ARG A 243 -3.59 -8.97 1.83
C ARG A 243 -3.01 -8.86 3.24
N SER A 244 -2.00 -8.01 3.46
CA SER A 244 -1.37 -7.87 4.78
C SER A 244 -2.18 -7.04 5.77
N LEU A 245 -3.17 -6.26 5.30
CA LEU A 245 -4.00 -5.40 6.14
C LEU A 245 -5.12 -6.14 6.87
N ILE A 246 -5.65 -7.19 6.25
CA ILE A 246 -6.83 -7.92 6.73
C ILE A 246 -6.55 -9.43 6.66
N ASN A 247 -6.57 -10.07 7.83
CA ASN A 247 -6.50 -11.50 7.99
C ASN A 247 -7.90 -12.09 7.80
N LEU A 248 -8.24 -12.35 6.55
CA LEU A 248 -9.48 -12.98 6.18
C LEU A 248 -9.21 -14.07 5.14
N GLU A 249 -9.55 -15.30 5.51
CA GLU A 249 -9.41 -16.47 4.64
C GLU A 249 -10.78 -17.08 4.36
N TRP A 250 -10.87 -17.82 3.24
CA TRP A 250 -12.09 -18.54 2.89
C TRP A 250 -12.43 -19.62 3.91
N GLY A 251 -11.41 -20.36 4.39
CA GLY A 251 -11.56 -21.40 5.40
C GLY A 251 -12.60 -22.46 5.02
N THR A 252 -13.46 -22.82 5.98
CA THR A 252 -14.56 -23.79 5.81
C THR A 252 -15.88 -23.14 5.37
N LYS A 253 -15.89 -21.81 5.13
CA LYS A 253 -17.11 -21.09 4.74
C LYS A 253 -17.58 -21.55 3.37
N LYS A 254 -18.91 -21.64 3.20
CA LYS A 254 -19.54 -21.94 1.91
C LYS A 254 -20.25 -20.74 1.30
N ARG A 255 -20.69 -19.81 2.14
CA ARG A 255 -21.40 -18.58 1.83
C ARG A 255 -20.97 -17.53 2.85
N TRP A 256 -21.25 -16.28 2.57
CA TRP A 256 -20.86 -15.15 3.40
C TRP A 256 -22.06 -14.30 3.79
N ASN A 257 -22.00 -13.81 5.02
CA ASN A 257 -22.95 -12.90 5.61
C ASN A 257 -22.32 -11.51 5.71
N PHE A 258 -23.12 -10.46 5.56
CA PHE A 258 -22.68 -9.10 5.89
C PHE A 258 -22.05 -9.01 7.29
N PHE A 259 -22.73 -9.52 8.33
CA PHE A 259 -22.19 -9.56 9.69
C PHE A 259 -21.14 -10.67 9.82
N ALA A 260 -20.02 -10.37 10.48
CA ALA A 260 -19.00 -11.38 10.76
C ALA A 260 -19.39 -12.31 11.94
N GLY A 261 -20.35 -11.88 12.76
CA GLY A 261 -20.87 -12.61 13.92
C GLY A 261 -22.37 -12.38 14.08
N GLU A 262 -22.82 -12.11 15.30
CA GLU A 262 -24.23 -11.87 15.60
C GLU A 262 -24.76 -10.63 14.87
N ALA A 263 -26.02 -10.69 14.41
CA ALA A 263 -26.64 -9.62 13.64
C ALA A 263 -27.11 -8.47 14.55
N VAL A 264 -26.22 -7.51 14.79
CA VAL A 264 -26.38 -6.42 15.78
C VAL A 264 -27.52 -5.43 15.48
N LEU A 265 -28.10 -5.47 14.27
CA LEU A 265 -29.16 -4.54 13.82
C LEU A 265 -30.50 -5.23 13.51
N VAL A 266 -30.63 -6.50 13.87
CA VAL A 266 -31.82 -7.30 13.54
C VAL A 266 -32.51 -7.74 14.83
N PRO A 267 -33.67 -7.16 15.18
CA PRO A 267 -34.47 -7.67 16.28
C PRO A 267 -34.81 -9.16 16.05
N GLY A 268 -34.39 -10.04 16.96
CA GLY A 268 -34.52 -11.50 16.83
C GLY A 268 -33.34 -12.21 16.15
N GLY A 269 -32.28 -11.49 15.77
CA GLY A 269 -30.95 -12.04 15.44
C GLY A 269 -30.78 -12.73 14.08
N TYR A 270 -31.85 -13.03 13.34
CA TYR A 270 -31.74 -13.76 12.07
C TYR A 270 -31.45 -12.85 10.86
N PHE A 271 -30.19 -12.85 10.40
CA PHE A 271 -29.76 -12.28 9.14
C PHE A 271 -29.12 -13.37 8.26
N PRO A 272 -29.68 -13.70 7.07
CA PRO A 272 -29.16 -14.77 6.23
C PRO A 272 -27.89 -14.35 5.51
N ASP A 273 -27.11 -15.34 5.08
CA ASP A 273 -26.04 -15.12 4.11
C ASP A 273 -26.59 -14.44 2.85
N ASP A 274 -25.78 -13.57 2.26
CA ASP A 274 -26.18 -12.74 1.14
C ASP A 274 -25.26 -12.92 -0.06
N LEU A 275 -25.86 -12.80 -1.25
CA LEU A 275 -25.15 -12.94 -2.51
C LEU A 275 -24.15 -11.79 -2.70
N ASP A 276 -24.40 -10.62 -2.11
CA ASP A 276 -23.58 -9.42 -2.26
C ASP A 276 -22.19 -9.60 -1.62
N THR A 277 -22.15 -9.91 -0.32
CA THR A 277 -20.93 -10.21 0.45
C THR A 277 -20.24 -11.45 -0.09
N THR A 278 -21.00 -12.49 -0.45
CA THR A 278 -20.44 -13.71 -1.05
C THR A 278 -19.75 -13.44 -2.39
N SER A 279 -20.35 -12.58 -3.22
CA SER A 279 -19.78 -12.16 -4.51
C SER A 279 -18.48 -11.40 -4.35
N LEU A 280 -18.40 -10.53 -3.34
CA LEU A 280 -17.17 -9.80 -3.02
C LEU A 280 -16.09 -10.76 -2.49
N ALA A 281 -16.46 -11.70 -1.62
CA ALA A 281 -15.57 -12.74 -1.11
C ALA A 281 -14.99 -13.61 -2.24
N LEU A 282 -15.82 -14.05 -3.19
CA LEU A 282 -15.39 -14.84 -4.34
C LEU A 282 -14.39 -14.10 -5.23
N GLN A 283 -14.58 -12.79 -5.41
CA GLN A 283 -13.68 -11.95 -6.22
C GLN A 283 -12.32 -11.75 -5.55
N VAL A 284 -12.32 -11.54 -4.23
CA VAL A 284 -11.11 -11.21 -3.47
C VAL A 284 -10.31 -12.46 -3.10
N LEU A 285 -10.99 -13.49 -2.57
CA LEU A 285 -10.33 -14.60 -1.90
C LEU A 285 -9.93 -15.74 -2.85
N ARG A 286 -10.58 -15.90 -4.00
CA ARG A 286 -10.06 -16.86 -4.99
C ARG A 286 -10.27 -18.34 -4.66
N PRO A 287 -11.33 -18.80 -3.97
CA PRO A 287 -11.37 -20.18 -3.49
C PRO A 287 -11.48 -21.19 -4.65
N SER A 288 -10.92 -22.39 -4.46
CA SER A 288 -11.03 -23.48 -5.44
C SER A 288 -12.48 -23.95 -5.67
N SER A 289 -13.38 -23.71 -4.71
CA SER A 289 -14.81 -24.05 -4.81
C SER A 289 -15.67 -22.97 -5.49
N ALA A 290 -15.05 -21.97 -6.14
CA ALA A 290 -15.77 -20.83 -6.70
C ALA A 290 -16.88 -21.24 -7.69
N GLU A 291 -16.57 -22.12 -8.65
CA GLU A 291 -17.53 -22.53 -9.69
C GLU A 291 -18.79 -23.18 -9.12
N THR A 292 -18.63 -24.11 -8.17
CA THR A 292 -19.77 -24.76 -7.50
C THR A 292 -20.65 -23.76 -6.76
N LEU A 293 -20.06 -22.71 -6.18
CA LEU A 293 -20.83 -21.68 -5.49
C LEU A 293 -21.53 -20.74 -6.48
N LEU A 294 -20.88 -20.40 -7.60
CA LEU A 294 -21.51 -19.64 -8.69
C LEU A 294 -22.73 -20.39 -9.23
N ASP A 295 -22.63 -21.70 -9.46
CA ASP A 295 -23.76 -22.54 -9.86
C ASP A 295 -24.92 -22.45 -8.85
N THR A 296 -24.60 -22.57 -7.56
CA THR A 296 -25.59 -22.42 -6.48
C THR A 296 -26.25 -21.04 -6.51
N MET A 297 -25.50 -19.96 -6.78
CA MET A 297 -26.02 -18.60 -6.84
C MET A 297 -27.01 -18.40 -7.98
N THR A 298 -26.87 -19.14 -9.10
CA THR A 298 -27.80 -19.07 -10.24
C THR A 298 -29.23 -19.48 -9.87
N GLU A 299 -29.39 -20.27 -8.80
CA GLU A 299 -30.71 -20.69 -8.29
C GLU A 299 -31.47 -19.59 -7.53
N TYR A 300 -30.80 -18.47 -7.22
CA TYR A 300 -31.34 -17.33 -6.46
C TYR A 300 -31.62 -16.13 -7.37
N VAL A 301 -32.21 -16.43 -8.51
CA VAL A 301 -32.74 -15.47 -9.49
C VAL A 301 -34.27 -15.48 -9.39
N ASN A 302 -34.92 -14.32 -9.50
CA ASN A 302 -36.37 -14.22 -9.47
C ASN A 302 -36.99 -14.54 -10.85
N GLU A 303 -38.33 -14.52 -10.93
CA GLU A 303 -39.07 -14.81 -12.17
C GLU A 303 -38.74 -13.83 -13.31
N ASP A 304 -38.29 -12.61 -12.99
CA ASP A 304 -37.86 -11.61 -13.97
C ASP A 304 -36.42 -11.82 -14.48
N GLY A 305 -35.70 -12.83 -13.99
CA GLY A 305 -34.32 -13.09 -14.37
C GLY A 305 -33.28 -12.21 -13.62
N THR A 306 -33.68 -11.59 -12.50
CA THR A 306 -32.80 -10.74 -11.69
C THR A 306 -32.36 -11.41 -10.39
N PHE A 307 -31.11 -11.22 -9.98
CA PHE A 307 -30.60 -11.77 -8.73
C PHE A 307 -31.36 -11.26 -7.50
N GLN A 308 -31.62 -12.19 -6.58
CA GLN A 308 -32.05 -11.86 -5.23
C GLN A 308 -30.85 -11.52 -4.34
N THR A 309 -31.07 -10.70 -3.32
CA THR A 309 -30.00 -10.27 -2.42
C THR A 309 -29.52 -11.37 -1.48
N TYR A 310 -30.41 -12.29 -1.07
CA TYR A 310 -30.13 -13.25 0.01
C TYR A 310 -30.17 -14.71 -0.47
N PHE A 311 -29.42 -15.58 0.21
CA PHE A 311 -29.54 -17.03 0.09
C PHE A 311 -30.77 -17.58 0.84
N ASP A 312 -31.89 -16.87 0.80
CA ASP A 312 -33.14 -17.20 1.50
C ASP A 312 -34.33 -17.00 0.56
N ARG A 313 -34.99 -18.11 0.18
CA ARG A 313 -36.12 -18.13 -0.76
C ARG A 313 -37.38 -17.43 -0.21
N ASN A 314 -37.43 -17.15 1.09
CA ASN A 314 -38.54 -16.41 1.71
C ASN A 314 -38.27 -14.90 1.79
N LYS A 315 -37.02 -14.47 1.57
CA LYS A 315 -36.62 -13.05 1.56
C LYS A 315 -36.36 -12.57 0.14
N LEU A 316 -37.44 -12.47 -0.63
CA LEU A 316 -37.46 -12.01 -2.02
C LEU A 316 -37.14 -10.50 -2.10
N ARG A 317 -35.86 -10.15 -2.11
CA ARG A 317 -35.36 -8.77 -2.22
C ARG A 317 -34.46 -8.64 -3.42
N VAL A 318 -34.64 -7.54 -4.15
CA VAL A 318 -33.79 -7.12 -5.26
C VAL A 318 -33.31 -5.72 -4.96
N ASP A 319 -32.02 -5.47 -5.18
CA ASP A 319 -31.40 -4.15 -5.11
C ASP A 319 -30.43 -4.01 -6.28
N PRO A 320 -30.49 -2.92 -7.08
CA PRO A 320 -29.63 -2.77 -8.24
C PRO A 320 -28.13 -2.73 -7.94
N ILE A 321 -27.72 -2.24 -6.76
CA ILE A 321 -26.29 -2.16 -6.41
C ILE A 321 -25.78 -3.50 -5.89
N ALA A 322 -26.57 -4.21 -5.06
CA ALA A 322 -26.27 -5.60 -4.74
C ALA A 322 -26.17 -6.45 -6.02
N SER A 323 -27.09 -6.24 -6.96
CA SER A 323 -27.08 -6.87 -8.29
C SER A 323 -25.82 -6.53 -9.09
N ALA A 324 -25.36 -5.28 -9.05
CA ALA A 324 -24.12 -4.87 -9.71
C ALA A 324 -22.89 -5.57 -9.12
N ASN A 325 -22.83 -5.75 -7.80
CA ASN A 325 -21.75 -6.48 -7.13
C ASN A 325 -21.75 -7.98 -7.46
N ILE A 326 -22.94 -8.58 -7.56
CA ILE A 326 -23.11 -9.97 -7.99
C ILE A 326 -22.65 -10.13 -9.44
N LEU A 327 -23.13 -9.28 -10.34
CA LEU A 327 -22.66 -9.26 -11.73
C LEU A 327 -21.14 -9.08 -11.82
N ALA A 328 -20.55 -8.21 -10.99
CA ALA A 328 -19.11 -8.00 -10.99
C ALA A 328 -18.36 -9.31 -10.69
N CYS A 329 -18.90 -10.13 -9.78
CA CYS A 329 -18.40 -11.47 -9.54
C CYS A 329 -18.52 -12.34 -10.79
N PHE A 330 -19.73 -12.52 -11.33
CA PHE A 330 -19.93 -13.38 -12.51
C PHE A 330 -19.08 -12.96 -13.71
N TYR A 331 -18.99 -11.66 -14.01
CA TYR A 331 -18.11 -11.13 -15.06
C TYR A 331 -16.63 -11.44 -14.80
N SER A 332 -16.18 -11.39 -13.54
CA SER A 332 -14.80 -11.74 -13.17
C SER A 332 -14.46 -13.24 -13.31
N TYR A 333 -15.48 -14.08 -13.54
CA TYR A 333 -15.38 -15.51 -13.88
C TYR A 333 -15.87 -15.81 -15.31
N ASN A 334 -16.02 -14.79 -16.17
CA ASN A 334 -16.49 -14.90 -17.56
C ASN A 334 -17.93 -15.45 -17.73
N ARG A 335 -18.75 -15.34 -16.69
CA ARG A 335 -20.14 -15.84 -16.64
C ARG A 335 -21.19 -14.73 -16.59
N GLY A 336 -20.77 -13.46 -16.68
CA GLY A 336 -21.68 -12.31 -16.60
C GLY A 336 -22.76 -12.27 -17.69
N HIS A 337 -22.48 -12.85 -18.85
CA HIS A 337 -23.40 -12.95 -19.99
C HIS A 337 -24.65 -13.81 -19.70
N GLU A 338 -24.62 -14.66 -18.67
CA GLU A 338 -25.77 -15.48 -18.24
C GLU A 338 -26.93 -14.63 -17.67
N PHE A 339 -26.68 -13.38 -17.27
CA PHE A 339 -27.61 -12.57 -16.46
C PHE A 339 -27.95 -11.22 -17.10
N GLU A 340 -28.36 -11.23 -18.38
CA GLU A 340 -28.72 -10.02 -19.13
C GLU A 340 -29.81 -9.19 -18.46
N ARG A 341 -30.83 -9.82 -17.89
CA ARG A 341 -31.91 -9.12 -17.17
C ARG A 341 -31.42 -8.36 -15.95
N THR A 342 -30.43 -8.90 -15.24
CA THR A 342 -29.79 -8.19 -14.13
C THR A 342 -28.97 -7.01 -14.65
N LEU A 343 -28.30 -7.16 -15.80
CA LEU A 343 -27.57 -6.05 -16.43
C LEU A 343 -28.51 -4.92 -16.86
N GLU A 344 -29.66 -5.28 -17.44
CA GLU A 344 -30.73 -4.34 -17.82
C GLU A 344 -31.27 -3.56 -16.61
N LEU A 345 -31.40 -4.18 -15.44
CA LEU A 345 -31.79 -3.52 -14.19
C LEU A 345 -30.80 -2.41 -13.81
N VAL A 346 -29.50 -2.73 -13.81
CA VAL A 346 -28.43 -1.76 -13.50
C VAL A 346 -28.40 -0.62 -14.53
N ARG A 347 -28.54 -0.96 -15.82
CA ARG A 347 -28.60 0.01 -16.91
C ARG A 347 -29.80 0.95 -16.77
N SER A 348 -30.97 0.42 -16.42
CA SER A 348 -32.20 1.21 -16.28
C SER A 348 -32.07 2.23 -15.15
N MET A 349 -31.50 1.83 -14.01
CA MET A 349 -31.21 2.73 -12.89
C MET A 349 -30.27 3.88 -13.28
N LEU A 350 -29.26 3.61 -14.11
CA LEU A 350 -28.39 4.68 -14.65
C LEU A 350 -29.14 5.62 -15.61
N ALA A 351 -30.09 5.08 -16.38
CA ALA A 351 -30.82 5.82 -17.39
C ALA A 351 -31.85 6.77 -16.76
N ASP A 352 -32.61 6.27 -15.79
CA ASP A 352 -33.66 7.00 -15.10
C ASP A 352 -33.18 7.82 -13.89
N ARG A 353 -31.93 7.63 -13.46
CA ARG A 353 -31.31 8.30 -12.29
C ARG A 353 -31.98 7.97 -10.95
N SER A 354 -32.62 6.80 -10.83
CA SER A 354 -33.25 6.37 -9.58
C SER A 354 -32.26 6.19 -8.41
N TYR A 355 -30.96 6.15 -8.68
CA TYR A 355 -29.90 6.15 -7.65
C TYR A 355 -29.68 7.50 -6.93
N MET A 356 -30.36 8.58 -7.34
CA MET A 356 -30.09 9.94 -6.83
C MET A 356 -30.34 10.14 -5.33
N GLN A 357 -31.05 9.21 -4.67
CA GLN A 357 -31.28 9.20 -3.21
C GLN A 357 -30.65 7.96 -2.54
N GLY A 358 -29.69 7.33 -3.22
CA GLY A 358 -29.24 5.98 -2.91
C GLY A 358 -30.27 4.92 -3.30
N THR A 359 -30.05 3.68 -2.85
CA THR A 359 -31.00 2.57 -3.04
C THR A 359 -31.63 2.17 -1.71
N ARG A 360 -32.16 0.94 -1.59
CA ARG A 360 -32.64 0.40 -0.31
C ARG A 360 -31.50 0.23 0.68
N TYR A 361 -30.34 -0.23 0.19
CA TYR A 361 -29.20 -0.58 1.03
C TYR A 361 -28.03 0.38 0.92
N TYR A 362 -27.92 1.17 -0.16
CA TYR A 362 -26.81 2.09 -0.40
C TYR A 362 -27.26 3.54 -0.24
N THR A 363 -26.39 4.40 0.29
CA THR A 363 -26.80 5.70 0.86
C THR A 363 -26.78 6.86 -0.12
N SER A 364 -25.76 6.96 -0.98
CA SER A 364 -25.50 8.16 -1.80
C SER A 364 -25.40 7.86 -3.29
N PRO A 365 -25.59 8.87 -4.17
CA PRO A 365 -25.43 8.71 -5.61
C PRO A 365 -24.01 8.28 -6.00
N ASP A 366 -22.99 8.89 -5.40
CA ASP A 366 -21.60 8.61 -5.73
C ASP A 366 -21.18 7.21 -5.24
N CYS A 367 -21.72 6.75 -4.10
CA CYS A 367 -21.60 5.36 -3.65
C CYS A 367 -22.21 4.38 -4.68
N CYS A 368 -23.43 4.63 -5.14
CA CYS A 368 -24.10 3.81 -6.13
C CYS A 368 -23.31 3.75 -7.46
N LEU A 369 -22.93 4.91 -7.99
CA LEU A 369 -22.15 4.99 -9.24
C LEU A 369 -20.76 4.36 -9.08
N GLY A 370 -20.15 4.46 -7.90
CA GLY A 370 -18.88 3.83 -7.58
C GLY A 370 -18.91 2.31 -7.68
N PHE A 371 -19.97 1.66 -7.17
CA PHE A 371 -20.15 0.21 -7.30
C PHE A 371 -20.47 -0.23 -8.73
N ILE A 372 -21.19 0.58 -9.52
CA ILE A 372 -21.38 0.30 -10.95
C ILE A 372 -20.06 0.47 -11.70
N GLY A 373 -19.25 1.46 -11.33
CA GLY A 373 -17.87 1.59 -11.81
C GLY A 373 -17.04 0.35 -11.47
N ARG A 374 -17.19 -0.20 -10.27
CA ARG A 374 -16.55 -1.46 -9.85
C ARG A 374 -16.99 -2.64 -10.72
N LEU A 375 -18.29 -2.79 -11.01
CA LEU A 375 -18.78 -3.76 -12.00
C LEU A 375 -18.08 -3.59 -13.35
N LEU A 376 -18.03 -2.36 -13.87
CA LEU A 376 -17.38 -2.07 -15.15
C LEU A 376 -15.87 -2.37 -15.14
N ARG A 377 -15.19 -2.33 -13.98
CA ARG A 377 -13.77 -2.72 -13.85
C ARG A 377 -13.55 -4.22 -13.73
N SER A 378 -14.58 -4.99 -13.41
CA SER A 378 -14.46 -6.42 -13.14
C SER A 378 -14.15 -7.25 -14.39
N SER A 379 -14.44 -6.72 -15.58
CA SER A 379 -14.23 -7.41 -16.85
C SER A 379 -14.08 -6.45 -18.03
N SER A 380 -13.31 -6.86 -19.03
CA SER A 380 -13.19 -6.18 -20.33
C SER A 380 -14.23 -6.65 -21.36
N ASP A 381 -15.25 -7.40 -20.94
CA ASP A 381 -16.33 -7.88 -21.79
C ASP A 381 -16.98 -6.74 -22.60
N ALA A 382 -17.02 -6.89 -23.92
CA ALA A 382 -17.43 -5.81 -24.82
C ALA A 382 -18.90 -5.40 -24.61
N HIS A 383 -19.79 -6.37 -24.35
CA HIS A 383 -21.21 -6.10 -24.14
C HIS A 383 -21.44 -5.31 -22.85
N LEU A 384 -20.80 -5.70 -21.75
CA LEU A 384 -20.81 -4.94 -20.49
C LEU A 384 -20.30 -3.50 -20.70
N GLN A 385 -19.16 -3.35 -21.37
CA GLN A 385 -18.53 -2.04 -21.61
C GLN A 385 -19.43 -1.13 -22.45
N MET A 386 -20.02 -1.65 -23.53
CA MET A 386 -20.92 -0.89 -24.39
C MET A 386 -22.25 -0.56 -23.70
N THR A 387 -22.76 -1.46 -22.86
CA THR A 387 -24.07 -1.31 -22.21
C THR A 387 -24.06 -0.29 -21.08
N LEU A 388 -23.02 -0.27 -20.24
CA LEU A 388 -22.95 0.62 -19.07
C LEU A 388 -21.98 1.80 -19.24
N GLY A 389 -20.89 1.63 -19.99
CA GLY A 389 -19.78 2.60 -20.02
C GLY A 389 -20.18 4.02 -20.43
N PRO A 390 -20.81 4.24 -21.60
CA PRO A 390 -21.21 5.57 -22.04
C PRO A 390 -22.19 6.25 -21.07
N LEU A 391 -23.13 5.47 -20.52
CA LEU A 391 -24.16 5.98 -19.62
C LEU A 391 -23.59 6.35 -18.26
N LEU A 392 -22.74 5.48 -17.68
CA LEU A 392 -22.01 5.77 -16.46
C LEU A 392 -21.12 7.00 -16.63
N LYS A 393 -20.40 7.13 -17.75
CA LYS A 393 -19.58 8.30 -18.05
C LYS A 393 -20.40 9.60 -18.09
N ALA A 394 -21.59 9.57 -18.68
CA ALA A 394 -22.50 10.71 -18.66
C ALA A 394 -22.95 11.06 -17.24
N ARG A 395 -23.35 10.06 -16.44
CA ARG A 395 -23.75 10.26 -15.03
C ARG A 395 -22.61 10.78 -14.17
N MET A 396 -21.39 10.29 -14.35
CA MET A 396 -20.23 10.78 -13.60
C MET A 396 -19.91 12.25 -13.91
N ARG A 397 -20.02 12.68 -15.17
CA ARG A 397 -19.84 14.10 -15.55
C ARG A 397 -20.85 15.02 -14.87
N GLU A 398 -22.09 14.56 -14.67
CA GLU A 398 -23.12 15.31 -13.92
C GLU A 398 -22.76 15.47 -12.43
N ARG A 399 -21.84 14.66 -11.89
CA ARG A 399 -21.48 14.64 -10.48
C ARG A 399 -20.20 15.41 -10.14
N VAL A 400 -19.25 15.55 -11.07
CA VAL A 400 -17.96 16.23 -10.82
C VAL A 400 -18.17 17.63 -10.27
N GLY A 401 -17.47 17.95 -9.17
CA GLY A 401 -17.51 19.28 -8.55
C GLY A 401 -18.72 19.56 -7.65
N LEU A 402 -19.62 18.59 -7.41
CA LEU A 402 -20.78 18.79 -6.52
C LEU A 402 -20.45 18.68 -5.02
N GLY A 403 -19.17 18.55 -4.66
CA GLY A 403 -18.76 18.23 -3.28
C GLY A 403 -19.27 16.86 -2.82
N GLY A 404 -19.24 16.62 -1.52
CA GLY A 404 -19.68 15.37 -0.89
C GLY A 404 -18.81 15.02 0.31
N SER A 405 -19.11 13.88 0.94
CA SER A 405 -18.23 13.29 1.93
C SER A 405 -16.94 12.76 1.30
N ALA A 406 -15.94 12.44 2.12
CA ALA A 406 -14.72 11.79 1.64
C ALA A 406 -15.00 10.49 0.86
N LEU A 407 -16.01 9.73 1.29
CA LEU A 407 -16.48 8.52 0.59
C LEU A 407 -17.01 8.83 -0.81
N ASP A 408 -17.87 9.86 -0.92
CA ASP A 408 -18.46 10.28 -2.19
C ASP A 408 -17.38 10.72 -3.18
N LEU A 409 -16.46 11.58 -2.72
CA LEU A 409 -15.34 12.06 -3.53
C LEU A 409 -14.44 10.90 -3.95
N ALA A 410 -14.09 9.99 -3.05
CA ALA A 410 -13.23 8.86 -3.37
C ALA A 410 -13.84 7.94 -4.44
N PHE A 411 -15.11 7.53 -4.28
CA PHE A 411 -15.81 6.75 -5.31
C PHE A 411 -15.87 7.47 -6.65
N ARG A 412 -16.15 8.78 -6.61
CA ARG A 412 -16.23 9.61 -7.82
C ARG A 412 -14.90 9.69 -8.53
N ILE A 413 -13.81 10.01 -7.82
CA ILE A 413 -12.46 10.13 -8.39
C ILE A 413 -12.00 8.80 -9.00
N ILE A 414 -12.17 7.68 -8.29
CA ILE A 414 -11.78 6.35 -8.81
C ILE A 414 -12.53 6.04 -10.12
N THR A 415 -13.84 6.31 -10.15
CA THR A 415 -14.67 6.02 -11.32
C THR A 415 -14.40 7.00 -12.47
N CYS A 416 -14.15 8.28 -12.18
CA CYS A 416 -13.73 9.27 -13.15
C CYS A 416 -12.38 8.93 -13.79
N ALA A 417 -11.38 8.53 -12.98
CA ALA A 417 -10.08 8.11 -13.46
C ALA A 417 -10.18 6.92 -14.44
N GLN A 418 -11.02 5.93 -14.11
CA GLN A 418 -11.32 4.80 -15.00
C GLN A 418 -11.94 5.25 -16.34
N LEU A 419 -12.84 6.22 -16.31
CA LEU A 419 -13.60 6.66 -17.49
C LEU A 419 -12.92 7.78 -18.29
N GLY A 420 -11.72 8.20 -17.87
CA GLY A 420 -10.99 9.31 -18.47
C GLY A 420 -11.72 10.64 -18.30
N ILE A 421 -12.21 10.92 -17.10
CA ILE A 421 -12.85 12.19 -16.71
C ILE A 421 -11.90 12.93 -15.77
N ALA A 422 -11.55 14.18 -16.10
CA ALA A 422 -10.79 15.05 -15.22
C ALA A 422 -11.63 15.50 -14.03
N CYS A 423 -11.07 15.43 -12.82
CA CYS A 423 -11.77 15.77 -11.57
C CYS A 423 -10.81 16.36 -10.51
N GLU A 424 -9.90 17.26 -10.89
CA GLU A 424 -8.88 17.78 -9.98
C GLU A 424 -9.45 18.59 -8.81
N GLY A 425 -10.57 19.28 -9.02
CA GLY A 425 -11.29 19.96 -7.93
C GLY A 425 -11.73 18.98 -6.83
N ASP A 426 -12.28 17.83 -7.22
CA ASP A 426 -12.70 16.79 -6.27
C ASP A 426 -11.49 16.13 -5.59
N ARG A 427 -10.36 15.97 -6.29
CA ARG A 427 -9.11 15.47 -5.71
C ARG A 427 -8.55 16.40 -4.64
N ARG A 428 -8.56 17.72 -4.91
CA ARG A 428 -8.15 18.73 -3.93
C ARG A 428 -9.06 18.72 -2.71
N ALA A 429 -10.37 18.72 -2.91
CA ALA A 429 -11.35 18.63 -1.83
C ALA A 429 -11.13 17.36 -0.98
N LEU A 430 -10.86 16.20 -1.62
CA LEU A 430 -10.56 14.98 -0.88
C LEU A 430 -9.28 15.10 -0.03
N ARG A 431 -8.21 15.73 -0.54
CA ARG A 431 -6.98 15.98 0.24
C ARG A 431 -7.25 16.88 1.45
N GLU A 432 -8.09 17.90 1.30
CA GLU A 432 -8.47 18.83 2.37
C GLU A 432 -9.34 18.19 3.47
N LEU A 433 -10.01 17.08 3.18
CA LEU A 433 -10.81 16.31 4.15
C LEU A 433 -10.01 15.30 4.98
N GLN A 434 -8.68 15.21 4.81
CA GLN A 434 -7.86 14.27 5.58
C GLN A 434 -7.77 14.70 7.05
N SER A 435 -8.06 13.78 7.97
CA SER A 435 -7.96 13.98 9.41
C SER A 435 -6.50 13.94 9.89
N GLU A 436 -6.22 14.51 11.06
CA GLU A 436 -4.85 14.61 11.63
C GLU A 436 -4.17 13.24 11.81
N ASP A 437 -4.94 12.19 12.11
CA ASP A 437 -4.45 10.82 12.26
C ASP A 437 -4.13 10.12 10.91
N GLY A 438 -4.27 10.84 9.79
CA GLY A 438 -4.03 10.40 8.43
C GLY A 438 -5.23 9.72 7.76
N SER A 439 -6.33 9.49 8.49
CA SER A 439 -7.54 8.86 7.95
C SER A 439 -8.47 9.87 7.26
N TRP A 440 -9.59 9.37 6.75
CA TRP A 440 -10.74 10.17 6.38
C TRP A 440 -11.94 9.76 7.24
N GLU A 441 -12.79 10.73 7.57
CA GLU A 441 -13.98 10.51 8.41
C GLU A 441 -14.90 9.40 7.91
N VAL A 442 -15.71 8.85 8.83
CA VAL A 442 -16.60 7.72 8.56
C VAL A 442 -17.52 8.02 7.37
N GLY A 443 -17.32 7.29 6.28
CA GLY A 443 -18.22 7.24 5.14
C GLY A 443 -19.37 6.28 5.38
N TRP A 444 -20.60 6.77 5.25
CA TRP A 444 -21.82 5.97 5.39
C TRP A 444 -22.09 5.23 4.08
N ILE A 445 -21.69 3.96 3.98
CA ILE A 445 -21.82 3.19 2.73
C ILE A 445 -23.22 2.58 2.63
N TYR A 446 -23.69 2.01 3.73
CA TYR A 446 -24.94 1.25 3.78
C TYR A 446 -26.00 1.92 4.63
N LYS A 447 -27.25 1.53 4.42
CA LYS A 447 -28.35 1.76 5.35
C LYS A 447 -29.21 0.52 5.48
N TYR A 448 -29.69 0.26 6.67
CA TYR A 448 -30.54 -0.89 6.95
C TYR A 448 -31.94 -0.64 6.37
N GLY A 449 -32.36 -1.45 5.39
CA GLY A 449 -33.52 -1.13 4.54
C GLY A 449 -34.87 -1.02 5.26
N SER A 450 -35.01 -1.49 6.51
CA SER A 450 -36.25 -1.34 7.29
C SER A 450 -36.24 -0.18 8.27
N THR A 451 -35.07 0.22 8.79
CA THR A 451 -34.96 1.25 9.83
C THR A 451 -34.31 2.55 9.33
N GLY A 452 -33.59 2.49 8.20
CA GLY A 452 -32.81 3.60 7.67
C GLY A 452 -31.50 3.86 8.42
N VAL A 453 -31.19 3.12 9.49
CA VAL A 453 -29.94 3.22 10.24
C VAL A 453 -28.76 3.08 9.28
N ARG A 454 -27.87 4.06 9.26
CA ARG A 454 -26.71 4.06 8.37
C ARG A 454 -25.57 3.30 9.01
N VAL A 455 -24.79 2.62 8.18
CA VAL A 455 -23.59 1.89 8.57
C VAL A 455 -22.42 2.45 7.76
N GLY A 456 -21.37 2.85 8.46
CA GLY A 456 -20.17 3.39 7.87
C GLY A 456 -18.91 2.71 8.39
N ASN A 457 -17.82 2.90 7.65
CA ASN A 457 -16.53 2.31 7.98
C ASN A 457 -15.39 3.28 7.63
N ARG A 458 -14.64 3.70 8.66
CA ARG A 458 -13.55 4.68 8.52
C ARG A 458 -12.37 4.10 7.73
N ALA A 459 -12.04 2.83 7.95
CA ALA A 459 -10.95 2.16 7.25
C ALA A 459 -11.26 1.99 5.76
N VAL A 460 -12.49 1.63 5.40
CA VAL A 460 -12.91 1.58 3.98
C VAL A 460 -12.86 2.96 3.33
N THR A 461 -13.34 3.99 4.03
CA THR A 461 -13.30 5.36 3.49
C THR A 461 -11.86 5.81 3.25
N THR A 462 -10.96 5.51 4.19
CA THR A 462 -9.52 5.78 4.06
C THR A 462 -8.89 4.99 2.91
N ALA A 463 -9.22 3.70 2.78
CA ALA A 463 -8.72 2.86 1.69
C ALA A 463 -9.16 3.37 0.31
N LEU A 464 -10.42 3.78 0.17
CA LEU A 464 -10.94 4.39 -1.05
C LEU A 464 -10.27 5.73 -1.32
N ALA A 465 -10.05 6.57 -0.30
CA ALA A 465 -9.37 7.85 -0.46
C ALA A 465 -7.91 7.68 -0.93
N VAL A 466 -7.18 6.72 -0.33
CA VAL A 466 -5.84 6.32 -0.78
C VAL A 466 -5.88 5.89 -2.25
N ALA A 467 -6.78 4.98 -2.62
CA ALA A 467 -6.91 4.51 -4.00
C ALA A 467 -7.26 5.65 -4.98
N ALA A 468 -8.13 6.56 -4.57
CA ALA A 468 -8.52 7.74 -5.35
C ALA A 468 -7.33 8.66 -5.61
N LEU A 469 -6.60 9.03 -4.57
CA LEU A 469 -5.47 9.96 -4.66
C LEU A 469 -4.24 9.36 -5.36
N SER A 470 -4.09 8.03 -5.31
CA SER A 470 -3.05 7.32 -6.06
C SER A 470 -3.40 7.03 -7.52
N SER A 471 -4.66 7.21 -7.93
CA SER A 471 -5.06 6.98 -9.33
C SER A 471 -4.51 8.08 -10.25
N PRO A 472 -4.19 7.78 -11.53
CA PRO A 472 -3.58 8.75 -12.45
C PRO A 472 -4.42 10.02 -12.61
N GLU A 473 -3.75 11.16 -12.70
CA GLU A 473 -4.39 12.43 -13.06
C GLU A 473 -4.72 12.45 -14.55
N ILE A 474 -5.97 12.81 -14.86
CA ILE A 474 -6.42 12.99 -16.24
C ILE A 474 -6.35 14.48 -16.53
N ALA A 475 -5.47 14.87 -17.45
CA ALA A 475 -5.40 16.24 -17.93
C ALA A 475 -6.77 16.68 -18.45
N ALA A 476 -7.22 17.87 -18.06
CA ALA A 476 -8.37 18.48 -18.71
C ALA A 476 -8.00 18.67 -20.18
N GLN A 477 -8.81 18.11 -21.09
CA GLN A 477 -8.71 18.52 -22.49
C GLN A 477 -9.13 19.99 -22.52
N GLU A 478 -8.17 20.88 -22.83
CA GLU A 478 -8.53 22.25 -23.21
C GLU A 478 -9.49 22.14 -24.38
N ASN A 479 -10.73 22.59 -24.18
CA ASN A 479 -11.65 22.76 -25.30
C ASN A 479 -10.99 23.73 -26.27
N GLY A 480 -10.49 23.20 -27.39
CA GLY A 480 -10.01 23.99 -28.50
C GLY A 480 -11.06 25.04 -28.84
N SER A 481 -10.66 26.29 -28.71
CA SER A 481 -11.44 27.43 -29.13
C SER A 481 -11.85 27.24 -30.59
N HIS A 482 -13.12 27.49 -30.86
CA HIS A 482 -13.61 27.80 -32.19
C HIS A 482 -12.65 28.81 -32.86
N LYS A 483 -11.97 28.39 -33.92
CA LYS A 483 -11.63 29.28 -35.01
C LYS A 483 -12.24 28.72 -36.27
N GLU A 484 -13.20 29.50 -36.75
CA GLU A 484 -13.89 29.38 -38.01
C GLU A 484 -12.95 29.26 -39.19
N ASP A 485 -13.51 28.66 -40.23
CA ASP A 485 -12.99 28.48 -41.57
C ASP A 485 -12.28 29.71 -42.13
N GLY A 486 -11.09 29.48 -42.67
CA GLY A 486 -10.33 30.43 -43.47
C GLY A 486 -9.60 29.69 -44.56
N VAL A 487 -10.31 29.42 -45.65
CA VAL A 487 -9.77 28.92 -46.92
C VAL A 487 -8.68 29.88 -47.42
N SER A 488 -7.47 29.37 -47.65
CA SER A 488 -6.63 29.85 -48.75
C SER A 488 -5.67 28.75 -49.20
N GLU A 489 -5.88 28.28 -50.42
CA GLU A 489 -4.89 27.57 -51.22
C GLU A 489 -3.66 28.48 -51.45
N LEU A 490 -2.47 27.89 -51.44
CA LEU A 490 -1.39 28.07 -52.44
C LEU A 490 -0.09 27.45 -51.92
N GLY A 491 0.56 26.64 -52.76
CA GLY A 491 2.03 26.51 -52.73
C GLY A 491 2.58 25.10 -52.60
N MET A 492 2.94 24.53 -53.75
CA MET A 492 3.70 23.29 -53.94
C MET A 492 5.08 23.27 -53.27
N ASN A 493 5.60 22.04 -53.14
CA ASN A 493 7.00 21.55 -52.98
C ASN A 493 7.15 20.79 -51.65
N GLY A 494 7.32 19.47 -51.57
CA GLY A 494 8.00 18.55 -52.46
C GLY A 494 9.42 18.29 -51.96
N VAL A 495 9.60 17.49 -50.90
CA VAL A 495 10.85 16.78 -50.58
C VAL A 495 10.55 15.49 -49.82
N THR A 496 11.00 14.38 -50.40
CA THR A 496 11.07 13.02 -49.87
C THR A 496 12.42 12.82 -49.14
N VAL A 497 12.58 11.64 -48.51
CA VAL A 497 13.83 11.00 -48.02
C VAL A 497 14.32 11.50 -46.63
N VAL A 498 14.78 10.72 -45.66
CA VAL A 498 15.40 9.38 -45.59
C VAL A 498 15.21 8.80 -44.16
N ALA A 499 14.98 7.50 -44.05
CA ALA A 499 15.13 6.71 -42.83
C ALA A 499 16.61 6.35 -42.61
N LEU A 500 17.14 6.38 -41.38
CA LEU A 500 18.36 5.63 -41.04
C LEU A 500 18.37 5.23 -39.55
N GLU A 501 18.40 3.92 -39.36
CA GLU A 501 18.85 3.18 -38.18
C GLU A 501 20.32 3.49 -37.88
N VAL A 502 20.68 3.57 -36.58
CA VAL A 502 21.77 2.81 -35.93
C VAL A 502 21.37 2.55 -34.48
#